data_AF-A0A953QU02-F1
#
_entry.id   AF-A0A953QU02-F1
#
_cell.length_a   1.000
_cell.length_b   1.000
_cell.length_c   1.000
_cell.angle_alpha   90.00
_cell.angle_beta   90.00
_cell.angle_gamma   90.00
#
_symmetry.space_group_name_H-M   'P 1'
#
loop_
_entity.id
_entity.type
_entity.pdbx_description
1 polymer ?
#
loop_
_entity_poly.entity_id
_entity_poly.type
_entity_poly.pdbx_seq_one_letter_code
_entity_poly.pdbx_strand_id
1 'polypeptide(L)'
;NMIAGMLQHGVAVKLRINVQTKFYDADNNNAYNVIAELPGSDPALKDEVVMIGGHLDSWHTGTGSTDNADGSTTVMEAMRILKAAGVRPRRTIRVALWGGEEQGLLGSKAWVDEHLKGAAREKFDVYFNIDNGTGPIYGFYLQNNPGVQNLFDSWLQPLKADGARRNTMEPVGSTDHMSFLDAGVPGFNPIQDYTGYDTRTHHTNMDTNDRVNPKDIREAALAMAWFAYNAAMSDQKIARPPAK
;
A
#
# COMPACT_ATOMS: atom_id res chain seq x y z
N ASN A 1 -31.60 8.26 -2.65
CA ASN A 1 -31.21 9.26 -3.68
C ASN A 1 -32.49 9.91 -4.22
N MET A 2 -32.66 11.22 -4.04
CA MET A 2 -33.90 11.95 -4.40
C MET A 2 -34.16 11.96 -5.92
N ILE A 3 -33.13 12.13 -6.73
CA ILE A 3 -33.23 12.14 -8.20
C ILE A 3 -33.79 10.81 -8.70
N ALA A 4 -33.20 9.70 -8.24
CA ALA A 4 -33.66 8.36 -8.61
C ALA A 4 -35.12 8.13 -8.19
N GLY A 5 -35.50 8.58 -6.98
CA GLY A 5 -36.88 8.47 -6.50
C GLY A 5 -37.88 9.26 -7.35
N MET A 6 -37.53 10.49 -7.77
CA MET A 6 -38.40 11.31 -8.62
C MET A 6 -38.63 10.66 -9.99
N LEU A 7 -37.56 10.16 -10.62
CA LEU A 7 -37.66 9.45 -11.90
C LEU A 7 -38.53 8.20 -11.82
N GLN A 8 -38.40 7.41 -10.74
CA GLN A 8 -39.21 6.21 -10.52
C GLN A 8 -40.72 6.50 -10.39
N HIS A 9 -41.09 7.71 -9.96
CA HIS A 9 -42.49 8.12 -9.79
C HIS A 9 -43.01 8.96 -10.98
N GLY A 10 -42.30 8.96 -12.12
CA GLY A 10 -42.71 9.71 -13.31
C GLY A 10 -42.63 11.23 -13.15
N VAL A 11 -41.91 11.72 -12.14
CA VAL A 11 -41.70 13.16 -11.93
C VAL A 11 -40.51 13.61 -12.77
N ALA A 12 -40.74 14.56 -13.68
CA ALA A 12 -39.69 15.10 -14.52
C ALA A 12 -38.63 15.83 -13.67
N VAL A 13 -37.35 15.48 -13.85
CA VAL A 13 -36.21 16.11 -13.18
C VAL A 13 -35.45 16.97 -14.20
N LYS A 14 -35.14 18.22 -13.84
CA LYS A 14 -34.26 19.10 -14.62
C LYS A 14 -33.06 19.49 -13.77
N LEU A 15 -31.86 19.20 -14.26
CA LEU A 15 -30.61 19.53 -13.61
C LEU A 15 -29.92 20.71 -14.31
N ARG A 16 -29.23 21.52 -13.52
CA ARG A 16 -28.22 22.48 -14.01
C ARG A 16 -26.92 22.18 -13.27
N ILE A 17 -25.86 21.89 -14.01
CA ILE A 17 -24.55 21.58 -13.48
C ILE A 17 -23.60 22.67 -13.96
N ASN A 18 -22.76 23.19 -13.06
CA ASN A 18 -21.69 24.13 -13.36
C ASN A 18 -20.41 23.60 -12.74
N VAL A 19 -19.45 23.21 -13.59
CA VAL A 19 -18.13 22.73 -13.17
C VAL A 19 -17.11 23.72 -13.73
N GLN A 20 -16.30 24.29 -12.84
CA GLN A 20 -15.23 25.21 -13.19
C GLN A 20 -13.92 24.59 -12.74
N THR A 21 -13.06 24.25 -13.69
CA THR A 21 -11.76 23.63 -13.45
C THR A 21 -10.67 24.45 -14.12
N LYS A 22 -9.49 24.44 -13.51
CA LYS A 22 -8.29 25.08 -14.04
C LYS A 22 -7.10 24.20 -13.71
N PHE A 23 -6.26 23.95 -14.71
CA PHE A 23 -4.96 23.30 -14.52
C PHE A 23 -3.92 24.33 -14.10
N TYR A 24 -3.02 23.91 -13.20
CA TYR A 24 -1.91 24.71 -12.72
C TYR A 24 -0.62 24.00 -13.09
N ASP A 25 -0.01 24.39 -14.20
CA ASP A 25 1.20 23.73 -14.72
C ASP A 25 2.49 24.46 -14.31
N ALA A 26 2.38 25.43 -13.40
CA ALA A 26 3.46 26.34 -13.02
C ALA A 26 4.62 25.64 -12.29
N ASP A 27 4.38 24.46 -11.73
CA ASP A 27 5.37 23.61 -11.08
C ASP A 27 5.90 22.50 -11.99
N ASN A 28 5.55 22.48 -13.28
CA ASN A 28 5.93 21.43 -14.24
C ASN A 28 5.54 20.00 -13.81
N ASN A 29 4.39 19.81 -13.13
CA ASN A 29 3.93 18.50 -12.64
C ASN A 29 4.94 17.84 -11.68
N ASN A 30 5.56 18.65 -10.82
CA ASN A 30 6.62 18.21 -9.94
C ASN A 30 6.05 17.45 -8.73
N ALA A 31 5.99 16.12 -8.84
CA ALA A 31 5.72 15.20 -7.74
C ALA A 31 7.02 14.50 -7.31
N TYR A 32 7.10 14.14 -6.03
CA TYR A 32 8.28 13.50 -5.45
C TYR A 32 7.92 12.20 -4.75
N ASN A 33 8.74 11.18 -4.96
CA ASN A 33 8.75 9.98 -4.14
C ASN A 33 9.75 10.15 -3.00
N VAL A 34 9.36 9.77 -1.79
CA VAL A 34 10.27 9.76 -0.63
C VAL A 34 10.75 8.34 -0.40
N ILE A 35 12.07 8.11 -0.50
CA ILE A 35 12.68 6.79 -0.33
C ILE A 35 13.62 6.79 0.88
N ALA A 36 13.57 5.74 1.70
CA ALA A 36 14.55 5.50 2.75
C ALA A 36 14.88 4.00 2.87
N GLU A 37 16.00 3.67 3.49
CA GLU A 37 16.49 2.29 3.58
C GLU A 37 17.02 1.93 4.97
N LEU A 38 16.81 0.67 5.34
CA LEU A 38 17.52 -0.05 6.38
C LEU A 38 18.46 -1.06 5.69
N PRO A 39 19.77 -0.80 5.64
CA PRO A 39 20.70 -1.62 4.86
C PRO A 39 20.77 -3.08 5.33
N GLY A 40 20.82 -3.99 4.37
CA GLY A 40 21.06 -5.41 4.62
C GLY A 40 22.48 -5.68 5.13
N SER A 41 22.62 -6.75 5.90
CA SER A 41 23.87 -7.13 6.57
C SER A 41 24.60 -8.31 5.93
N ASP A 42 23.92 -9.10 5.11
CA ASP A 42 24.49 -10.30 4.48
C ASP A 42 25.26 -9.90 3.21
N PRO A 43 26.58 -10.19 3.08
CA PRO A 43 27.36 -9.77 1.93
C PRO A 43 26.83 -10.25 0.57
N ALA A 44 26.14 -11.39 0.54
CA ALA A 44 25.58 -11.96 -0.69
C ALA A 44 24.17 -11.42 -1.00
N LEU A 45 23.40 -11.02 0.03
CA LEU A 45 21.98 -10.68 -0.11
C LEU A 45 21.66 -9.20 0.15
N LYS A 46 22.59 -8.40 0.67
CA LYS A 46 22.35 -6.99 1.02
C LYS A 46 21.93 -6.12 -0.17
N ASP A 47 22.29 -6.51 -1.39
CA ASP A 47 21.89 -5.83 -2.63
C ASP A 47 20.47 -6.23 -3.08
N GLU A 48 19.87 -7.24 -2.47
CA GLU A 48 18.47 -7.60 -2.69
C GLU A 48 17.56 -6.69 -1.84
N VAL A 49 16.38 -6.37 -2.39
CA VAL A 49 15.47 -5.38 -1.79
C VAL A 49 14.14 -6.03 -1.45
N VAL A 50 13.76 -5.91 -0.19
CA VAL A 50 12.37 -6.01 0.28
C VAL A 50 11.87 -4.60 0.49
N MET A 51 10.67 -4.29 0.03
CA MET A 51 10.17 -2.93 0.07
C MET A 51 8.79 -2.87 0.70
N ILE A 52 8.55 -1.83 1.50
CA ILE A 52 7.23 -1.47 2.03
C ILE A 52 6.85 -0.07 1.54
N GLY A 53 5.56 0.24 1.45
CA GLY A 53 5.15 1.59 1.08
C GLY A 53 3.66 1.88 1.18
N GLY A 54 3.36 3.15 0.96
CA GLY A 54 2.03 3.75 0.78
C GLY A 54 2.22 5.06 0.01
N HIS A 55 1.17 5.85 -0.19
CA HIS A 55 1.28 7.13 -0.89
C HIS A 55 1.14 8.34 0.05
N LEU A 56 1.79 9.43 -0.36
CA LEU A 56 1.91 10.66 0.41
C LEU A 56 0.96 11.75 -0.08
N ASP A 57 0.53 11.70 -1.34
CA ASP A 57 -0.51 12.60 -1.85
C ASP A 57 -1.90 12.17 -1.38
N SER A 58 -2.87 13.07 -1.54
CA SER A 58 -4.27 12.83 -1.18
C SER A 58 -5.21 13.80 -1.91
N TRP A 59 -6.51 13.59 -1.80
CA TRP A 59 -7.50 14.53 -2.31
C TRP A 59 -7.66 15.78 -1.43
N HIS A 60 -7.75 16.93 -2.10
CA HIS A 60 -7.83 18.27 -1.53
C HIS A 60 -9.09 18.57 -0.71
N THR A 61 -10.13 17.71 -0.73
CA THR A 61 -11.39 17.97 -0.03
C THR A 61 -11.36 17.62 1.47
N GLY A 62 -10.37 16.83 1.91
CA GLY A 62 -10.16 16.44 3.29
C GLY A 62 -8.73 16.71 3.74
N THR A 63 -8.26 15.94 4.72
CA THR A 63 -6.86 15.97 5.19
C THR A 63 -6.09 14.70 4.84
N GLY A 64 -6.65 13.81 4.00
CA GLY A 64 -5.97 12.60 3.53
C GLY A 64 -5.55 11.64 4.65
N SER A 65 -6.33 11.58 5.73
CA SER A 65 -5.92 10.90 6.97
C SER A 65 -6.05 9.39 6.88
N THR A 66 -7.12 8.90 6.26
CA THR A 66 -7.34 7.48 5.94
C THR A 66 -6.86 7.11 4.54
N ASP A 67 -6.52 8.11 3.73
CA ASP A 67 -6.11 7.97 2.34
C ASP A 67 -5.06 9.04 1.98
N ASN A 68 -3.77 8.80 2.24
CA ASN A 68 -3.20 7.59 2.86
C ASN A 68 -2.18 7.95 3.96
N ALA A 69 -2.44 8.98 4.75
CA ALA A 69 -1.55 9.35 5.85
C ALA A 69 -1.44 8.23 6.91
N ASP A 70 -2.48 7.42 7.12
CA ASP A 70 -2.43 6.24 7.99
C ASP A 70 -1.50 5.16 7.44
N GLY A 71 -1.58 4.83 6.16
CA GLY A 71 -0.67 3.91 5.47
C GLY A 71 0.77 4.42 5.48
N SER A 72 0.99 5.67 5.06
CA SER A 72 2.29 6.36 5.13
C SER A 72 2.88 6.34 6.55
N THR A 73 2.09 6.66 7.57
CA THR A 73 2.53 6.62 8.97
C THR A 73 2.86 5.19 9.40
N THR A 74 2.08 4.21 8.95
CA THR A 74 2.29 2.79 9.26
C THR A 74 3.64 2.29 8.75
N VAL A 75 4.01 2.59 7.51
CA VAL A 75 5.31 2.14 6.97
C VAL A 75 6.49 2.90 7.57
N MET A 76 6.32 4.18 7.89
CA MET A 76 7.32 4.95 8.65
C MET A 76 7.55 4.34 10.04
N GLU A 77 6.47 4.00 10.75
CA GLU A 77 6.55 3.38 12.08
C GLU A 77 7.12 1.96 12.01
N ALA A 78 6.79 1.19 10.96
CA ALA A 78 7.40 -0.13 10.73
C ALA A 78 8.93 -0.03 10.62
N MET A 79 9.44 0.93 9.84
CA MET A 79 10.89 1.20 9.75
C MET A 79 11.48 1.61 11.11
N ARG A 80 10.77 2.45 11.89
CA ARG A 80 11.20 2.85 13.23
C ARG A 80 11.25 1.67 14.19
N ILE A 81 10.27 0.77 14.16
CA ILE A 81 10.21 -0.45 14.97
C ILE A 81 11.43 -1.33 14.67
N LEU A 82 11.69 -1.63 13.40
CA LEU A 82 12.84 -2.45 12.98
C LEU A 82 14.16 -1.84 13.46
N LYS A 83 14.34 -0.53 13.26
CA LYS A 83 15.53 0.18 13.73
C LYS A 83 15.68 0.14 15.26
N ALA A 84 14.59 0.37 15.99
CA ALA A 84 14.58 0.40 17.45
C ALA A 84 14.82 -1.00 18.06
N ALA A 85 14.34 -2.05 17.42
CA ALA A 85 14.59 -3.44 17.81
C ALA A 85 16.04 -3.87 17.58
N GLY A 86 16.83 -3.08 16.85
CA GLY A 86 18.24 -3.38 16.56
C GLY A 86 18.44 -4.59 15.65
N VAL A 87 17.42 -4.97 14.89
CA VAL A 87 17.50 -6.11 13.97
C VAL A 87 18.46 -5.80 12.82
N ARG A 88 19.07 -6.86 12.27
CA ARG A 88 19.97 -6.78 11.12
C ARG A 88 19.41 -7.64 10.01
N PRO A 89 18.60 -7.07 9.09
CA PRO A 89 18.03 -7.86 8.01
C PRO A 89 19.15 -8.36 7.09
N ARG A 90 18.96 -9.51 6.42
CA ARG A 90 19.94 -10.02 5.46
C ARG A 90 19.87 -9.21 4.17
N ARG A 91 18.66 -8.99 3.65
CA ARG A 91 18.35 -8.09 2.54
C ARG A 91 18.16 -6.65 3.03
N THR A 92 18.29 -5.68 2.12
CA THR A 92 17.93 -4.30 2.42
C THR A 92 16.41 -4.17 2.50
N ILE A 93 15.91 -3.51 3.55
CA ILE A 93 14.50 -3.12 3.64
C ILE A 93 14.39 -1.66 3.21
N ARG A 94 13.64 -1.41 2.14
CA ARG A 94 13.38 -0.06 1.61
C ARG A 94 11.94 0.35 1.96
N VAL A 95 11.74 1.64 2.21
CA VAL A 95 10.40 2.24 2.30
C VAL A 95 10.23 3.28 1.20
N ALA A 96 9.02 3.36 0.65
CA ALA A 96 8.60 4.48 -0.19
C ALA A 96 7.32 5.11 0.33
N LEU A 97 7.26 6.44 0.23
CA LEU A 97 6.03 7.22 0.22
C LEU A 97 5.87 7.78 -1.20
N TRP A 98 4.92 7.26 -1.95
CA TRP A 98 4.73 7.58 -3.36
C TRP A 98 4.03 8.93 -3.55
N GLY A 99 4.43 9.66 -4.58
CA GLY A 99 3.72 10.86 -5.02
C GLY A 99 2.86 10.56 -6.24
N GLY A 100 1.65 11.09 -6.25
CA GLY A 100 0.74 11.04 -7.39
C GLY A 100 0.11 9.66 -7.62
N GLU A 101 -0.17 8.94 -6.54
CA GLU A 101 -0.98 7.73 -6.57
C GLU A 101 -2.38 8.07 -7.10
N GLU A 102 -2.98 9.14 -6.57
CA GLU A 102 -4.37 9.51 -6.79
C GLU A 102 -4.64 9.98 -8.23
N GLN A 103 -3.58 10.40 -8.93
CA GLN A 103 -3.63 10.77 -10.34
C GLN A 103 -3.32 9.60 -11.29
N GLY A 104 -3.14 8.39 -10.75
CA GLY A 104 -3.00 7.15 -11.52
C GLY A 104 -1.67 6.42 -11.33
N LEU A 105 -1.20 6.32 -10.09
CA LEU A 105 0.03 5.60 -9.70
C LEU A 105 1.30 6.20 -10.32
N LEU A 106 1.34 7.51 -10.53
CA LEU A 106 2.39 8.18 -11.31
C LEU A 106 3.77 7.95 -10.70
N GLY A 107 3.89 8.12 -9.37
CA GLY A 107 5.14 7.97 -8.64
C GLY A 107 5.69 6.55 -8.68
N SER A 108 4.88 5.55 -8.33
CA SER A 108 5.32 4.15 -8.31
C SER A 108 5.60 3.61 -9.71
N LYS A 109 4.79 3.95 -10.72
CA LYS A 109 5.05 3.58 -12.12
C LYS A 109 6.37 4.16 -12.62
N ALA A 110 6.59 5.46 -12.43
CA ALA A 110 7.84 6.11 -12.85
C ALA A 110 9.05 5.47 -12.16
N TRP A 111 8.94 5.16 -10.85
CA TRP A 111 10.01 4.52 -10.10
C TRP A 111 10.30 3.10 -10.61
N VAL A 112 9.27 2.28 -10.81
CA VAL A 112 9.39 0.92 -11.35
C VAL A 112 10.01 0.94 -12.74
N ASP A 113 9.50 1.81 -13.62
CA ASP A 113 10.01 1.96 -14.97
C ASP A 113 11.48 2.32 -14.95
N GLU A 114 11.93 3.22 -14.08
CA GLU A 114 13.34 3.61 -14.02
C GLU A 114 14.24 2.52 -13.40
N HIS A 115 13.80 1.87 -12.32
CA HIS A 115 14.67 1.09 -11.44
C HIS A 115 14.57 -0.43 -11.60
N LEU A 116 13.48 -0.96 -12.16
CA LEU A 116 13.24 -2.41 -12.27
C LEU A 116 13.48 -2.94 -13.69
N LYS A 117 14.53 -2.46 -14.36
CA LYS A 117 14.97 -2.97 -15.66
C LYS A 117 16.05 -4.05 -15.54
N GLY A 118 15.99 -5.05 -16.41
CA GLY A 118 17.04 -6.08 -16.56
C GLY A 118 17.38 -6.78 -15.24
N ALA A 119 18.67 -6.85 -14.91
CA ALA A 119 19.16 -7.56 -13.73
C ALA A 119 18.72 -6.91 -12.39
N ALA A 120 18.39 -5.62 -12.38
CA ALA A 120 17.94 -4.94 -11.16
C ALA A 120 16.60 -5.51 -10.67
N ARG A 121 15.70 -5.87 -11.60
CA ARG A 121 14.44 -6.54 -11.29
C ARG A 121 14.63 -7.85 -10.55
N GLU A 122 15.67 -8.60 -10.91
CA GLU A 122 15.98 -9.88 -10.27
C GLU A 122 16.54 -9.72 -8.86
N LYS A 123 17.08 -8.54 -8.50
CA LYS A 123 17.48 -8.21 -7.13
C LYS A 123 16.32 -7.70 -6.28
N PHE A 124 15.20 -7.32 -6.87
CA PHE A 124 14.02 -6.90 -6.13
C PHE A 124 13.15 -8.10 -5.76
N ASP A 125 12.97 -8.34 -4.48
CA ASP A 125 12.28 -9.52 -3.93
C ASP A 125 10.76 -9.32 -3.93
N VAL A 126 10.28 -8.35 -3.14
CA VAL A 126 8.84 -8.13 -2.92
C VAL A 126 8.55 -6.68 -2.51
N TYR A 127 7.37 -6.19 -2.89
CA TYR A 127 6.78 -4.94 -2.41
C TYR A 127 5.50 -5.21 -1.60
N PHE A 128 5.44 -4.70 -0.37
CA PHE A 128 4.23 -4.69 0.45
C PHE A 128 3.70 -3.26 0.53
N ASN A 129 2.55 -3.03 -0.10
CA ASN A 129 1.84 -1.77 0.00
C ASN A 129 0.97 -1.74 1.27
N ILE A 130 0.49 -0.57 1.66
CA ILE A 130 -0.63 -0.41 2.59
C ILE A 130 -1.59 0.66 2.11
N ASP A 131 -2.48 0.25 1.22
CA ASP A 131 -3.62 1.03 0.82
C ASP A 131 -4.72 0.12 0.25
N ASN A 132 -5.75 -0.07 1.05
CA ASN A 132 -7.12 0.31 0.70
C ASN A 132 -7.94 -0.11 1.93
N GLY A 133 -8.30 0.86 2.75
CA GLY A 133 -8.92 0.62 4.04
C GLY A 133 -8.11 1.13 5.22
N THR A 134 -8.71 1.00 6.39
CA THR A 134 -8.17 1.50 7.66
C THR A 134 -8.12 0.38 8.69
N GLY A 135 -7.50 0.62 9.84
CA GLY A 135 -7.49 -0.38 10.91
C GLY A 135 -6.25 -1.29 10.88
N PRO A 136 -6.22 -2.35 11.72
CA PRO A 136 -5.12 -3.31 11.73
C PRO A 136 -5.09 -4.19 10.47
N ILE A 137 -3.94 -4.79 10.18
CA ILE A 137 -3.78 -5.74 9.06
C ILE A 137 -4.38 -7.10 9.44
N TYR A 138 -5.43 -7.52 8.73
CA TYR A 138 -6.08 -8.83 8.93
C TYR A 138 -5.43 -9.97 8.15
N GLY A 139 -4.56 -9.67 7.19
CA GLY A 139 -3.92 -10.60 6.26
C GLY A 139 -3.58 -9.89 4.97
N PHE A 140 -3.21 -10.63 3.92
CA PHE A 140 -2.90 -10.07 2.60
C PHE A 140 -3.73 -10.71 1.49
N TYR A 141 -4.05 -9.91 0.49
CA TYR A 141 -4.49 -10.40 -0.82
C TYR A 141 -3.27 -11.01 -1.53
N LEU A 142 -3.32 -12.29 -1.88
CA LEU A 142 -2.19 -13.05 -2.43
C LEU A 142 -2.08 -12.93 -3.96
N GLN A 143 -2.91 -12.12 -4.61
CA GLN A 143 -2.80 -11.77 -6.03
C GLN A 143 -2.77 -13.00 -6.96
N ASN A 144 -3.64 -13.99 -6.70
CA ASN A 144 -3.69 -15.26 -7.43
C ASN A 144 -2.38 -16.05 -7.45
N ASN A 145 -1.50 -15.85 -6.44
CA ASN A 145 -0.21 -16.52 -6.36
C ASN A 145 -0.22 -17.64 -5.31
N PRO A 146 -0.52 -18.90 -5.68
CA PRO A 146 -0.51 -20.01 -4.74
C PRO A 146 0.88 -20.32 -4.19
N GLY A 147 1.95 -19.88 -4.87
CA GLY A 147 3.34 -20.12 -4.45
C GLY A 147 3.72 -19.43 -3.14
N VAL A 148 2.96 -18.43 -2.70
CA VAL A 148 3.26 -17.67 -1.47
C VAL A 148 2.40 -18.08 -0.28
N GLN A 149 1.33 -18.86 -0.49
CA GLN A 149 0.28 -19.08 0.52
C GLN A 149 0.84 -19.67 1.82
N ASN A 150 1.57 -20.78 1.75
CA ASN A 150 2.11 -21.43 2.95
C ASN A 150 3.07 -20.51 3.72
N LEU A 151 3.86 -19.72 3.00
CA LEU A 151 4.82 -18.79 3.61
C LEU A 151 4.07 -17.67 4.34
N PHE A 152 3.12 -17.02 3.67
CA PHE A 152 2.32 -15.93 4.23
C PHE A 152 1.44 -16.41 5.39
N ASP A 153 0.88 -17.62 5.31
CA ASP A 153 0.12 -18.20 6.40
C ASP A 153 1.00 -18.48 7.63
N SER A 154 2.25 -18.91 7.42
CA SER A 154 3.22 -19.08 8.51
C SER A 154 3.57 -17.75 9.19
N TRP A 155 3.72 -16.67 8.41
CA TRP A 155 4.03 -15.35 8.94
C TRP A 155 2.83 -14.69 9.61
N LEU A 156 1.62 -14.96 9.13
CA LEU A 156 0.39 -14.43 9.71
C LEU A 156 0.02 -15.13 11.03
N GLN A 157 0.36 -16.41 11.18
CA GLN A 157 -0.02 -17.23 12.32
C GLN A 157 0.28 -16.59 13.70
N PRO A 158 1.49 -16.05 14.00
CA PRO A 158 1.75 -15.40 15.28
C PRO A 158 0.90 -14.13 15.51
N LEU A 159 0.52 -13.42 14.44
CA LEU A 159 -0.27 -12.18 14.52
C LEU A 159 -1.76 -12.44 14.79
N LYS A 160 -2.23 -13.70 14.74
CA LYS A 160 -3.64 -14.02 15.03
C LYS A 160 -4.03 -13.70 16.47
N ALA A 161 -3.06 -13.73 17.40
CA ALA A 161 -3.28 -13.31 18.77
C ALA A 161 -3.65 -11.81 18.87
N ASP A 162 -3.19 -11.01 17.89
CA ASP A 162 -3.39 -9.57 17.80
C ASP A 162 -4.47 -9.17 16.78
N GLY A 163 -5.33 -10.12 16.39
CA GLY A 163 -6.50 -9.85 15.56
C GLY A 163 -6.32 -10.10 14.07
N ALA A 164 -5.15 -10.57 13.62
CA ALA A 164 -5.00 -11.06 12.25
C ALA A 164 -5.94 -12.26 12.00
N ARG A 165 -6.43 -12.39 10.77
CA ARG A 165 -7.47 -13.36 10.39
C ARG A 165 -6.92 -14.38 9.41
N ARG A 166 -6.83 -14.02 8.12
CA ARG A 166 -6.41 -14.92 7.04
C ARG A 166 -5.86 -14.13 5.87
N ASN A 167 -4.97 -14.75 5.12
CA ASN A 167 -4.68 -14.35 3.75
C ASN A 167 -5.80 -14.82 2.82
N THR A 168 -5.97 -14.16 1.69
CA THR A 168 -6.99 -14.49 0.69
C THR A 168 -6.34 -14.64 -0.68
N MET A 169 -6.68 -15.67 -1.44
CA MET A 169 -6.04 -15.94 -2.74
C MET A 169 -6.38 -14.85 -3.77
N GLU A 170 -7.54 -14.24 -3.60
CA GLU A 170 -8.12 -13.23 -4.46
C GLU A 170 -7.18 -12.02 -4.65
N PRO A 171 -7.20 -11.40 -5.83
CA PRO A 171 -6.46 -10.18 -6.08
C PRO A 171 -7.21 -8.95 -5.53
N VAL A 172 -6.46 -7.89 -5.28
CA VAL A 172 -6.96 -6.53 -5.16
C VAL A 172 -6.14 -5.63 -6.09
N GLY A 173 -6.62 -4.42 -6.40
CA GLY A 173 -5.95 -3.48 -7.27
C GLY A 173 -6.09 -2.04 -6.78
N SER A 174 -6.02 -1.09 -7.71
CA SER A 174 -6.25 0.34 -7.48
C SER A 174 -5.27 1.01 -6.52
N THR A 175 -4.04 0.51 -6.41
CA THR A 175 -2.97 1.17 -5.65
C THR A 175 -1.58 0.69 -6.10
N ASP A 176 -0.52 1.23 -5.49
CA ASP A 176 0.86 1.17 -5.96
C ASP A 176 1.45 -0.24 -6.12
N HIS A 177 0.94 -1.27 -5.43
CA HIS A 177 1.43 -2.65 -5.64
C HIS A 177 1.19 -3.15 -7.06
N MET A 178 0.22 -2.57 -7.76
CA MET A 178 -0.06 -2.88 -9.15
C MET A 178 1.10 -2.53 -10.07
N SER A 179 1.81 -1.42 -9.81
CA SER A 179 2.99 -1.01 -10.59
C SER A 179 4.09 -2.08 -10.55
N PHE A 180 4.27 -2.73 -9.40
CA PHE A 180 5.26 -3.80 -9.23
C PHE A 180 4.80 -5.12 -9.87
N LEU A 181 3.53 -5.48 -9.70
CA LEU A 181 2.95 -6.66 -10.33
C LEU A 181 3.01 -6.58 -11.86
N ASP A 182 2.79 -5.40 -12.43
CA ASP A 182 2.87 -5.15 -13.87
C ASP A 182 4.29 -5.34 -14.42
N ALA A 183 5.32 -5.10 -13.61
CA ALA A 183 6.71 -5.41 -13.92
C ALA A 183 7.10 -6.88 -13.68
N GLY A 184 6.18 -7.71 -13.19
CA GLY A 184 6.43 -9.12 -12.85
C GLY A 184 7.14 -9.32 -11.51
N VAL A 185 7.10 -8.33 -10.63
CA VAL A 185 7.62 -8.41 -9.26
C VAL A 185 6.46 -8.68 -8.29
N PRO A 186 6.63 -9.52 -7.26
CA PRO A 186 5.62 -9.72 -6.22
C PRO A 186 5.25 -8.39 -5.55
N GLY A 187 3.99 -8.00 -5.67
CA GLY A 187 3.39 -6.84 -5.02
C GLY A 187 2.13 -7.28 -4.30
N PHE A 188 1.95 -6.87 -3.04
CA PHE A 188 0.79 -7.26 -2.23
C PHE A 188 0.24 -6.07 -1.47
N ASN A 189 -1.06 -6.13 -1.19
CA ASN A 189 -1.75 -5.17 -0.35
C ASN A 189 -2.47 -5.90 0.81
N PRO A 190 -2.48 -5.33 2.03
CA PRO A 190 -3.16 -5.94 3.15
C PRO A 190 -4.68 -5.90 3.01
N ILE A 191 -5.32 -6.75 3.80
CA ILE A 191 -6.75 -6.74 4.06
C ILE A 191 -6.95 -5.90 5.33
N GLN A 192 -7.70 -4.81 5.20
CA GLN A 192 -8.04 -3.88 6.29
C GLN A 192 -9.56 -3.67 6.35
N ASP A 193 -10.05 -2.90 7.33
CA ASP A 193 -11.47 -2.54 7.37
C ASP A 193 -11.78 -1.53 6.25
N TYR A 194 -12.59 -2.00 5.30
CA TYR A 194 -12.99 -1.26 4.12
C TYR A 194 -14.36 -0.58 4.28
N THR A 195 -15.15 -0.91 5.31
CA THR A 195 -16.56 -0.48 5.40
C THR A 195 -16.67 1.02 5.65
N GLY A 196 -15.95 1.51 6.67
CA GLY A 196 -15.88 2.93 6.99
C GLY A 196 -15.13 3.71 5.92
N TYR A 197 -14.05 3.13 5.40
CA TYR A 197 -13.24 3.70 4.33
C TYR A 197 -14.08 4.03 3.09
N ASP A 198 -14.67 3.03 2.45
CA ASP A 198 -15.38 3.14 1.17
C ASP A 198 -16.61 4.05 1.23
N THR A 199 -17.37 3.96 2.33
CA THR A 199 -18.68 4.61 2.40
C THR A 199 -18.67 5.96 3.11
N ARG A 200 -17.56 6.34 3.73
CA ARG A 200 -17.50 7.56 4.55
C ARG A 200 -16.27 8.42 4.33
N THR A 201 -15.07 7.88 4.21
CA THR A 201 -13.85 8.71 4.23
C THR A 201 -13.23 8.84 2.85
N HIS A 202 -12.99 7.72 2.17
CA HIS A 202 -12.33 7.63 0.87
C HIS A 202 -12.84 8.69 -0.13
N HIS A 203 -11.93 9.57 -0.56
CA HIS A 203 -12.16 10.67 -1.52
C HIS A 203 -13.29 11.64 -1.13
N THR A 204 -13.55 11.80 0.17
CA THR A 204 -14.58 12.73 0.68
C THR A 204 -13.97 13.84 1.53
N ASN A 205 -14.79 14.84 1.86
CA ASN A 205 -14.45 15.86 2.85
C ASN A 205 -14.56 15.38 4.31
N MET A 206 -14.87 14.10 4.52
CA MET A 206 -14.92 13.47 5.83
C MET A 206 -13.69 12.61 6.11
N ASP A 207 -12.72 12.58 5.20
CA ASP A 207 -11.38 12.06 5.48
C ASP A 207 -10.60 13.06 6.32
N THR A 208 -10.68 12.87 7.63
CA THR A 208 -10.12 13.75 8.64
C THR A 208 -9.42 12.96 9.74
N ASN A 209 -8.49 13.60 10.45
CA ASN A 209 -7.65 12.93 11.45
C ASN A 209 -8.44 12.21 12.57
N ASP A 210 -9.66 12.65 12.91
CA ASP A 210 -10.53 11.96 13.88
C ASP A 210 -11.01 10.58 13.43
N ARG A 211 -10.81 10.23 12.15
CA ARG A 211 -11.12 8.91 11.59
C ARG A 211 -10.01 7.90 11.77
N VAL A 212 -8.82 8.34 12.18
CA VAL A 212 -7.66 7.47 12.40
C VAL A 212 -7.55 7.12 13.87
N ASN A 213 -7.48 5.82 14.16
CA ASN A 213 -7.27 5.31 15.50
C ASN A 213 -5.79 4.94 15.72
N PRO A 214 -5.07 5.59 16.65
CA PRO A 214 -3.65 5.31 16.88
C PRO A 214 -3.34 3.87 17.30
N LYS A 215 -4.29 3.16 17.92
CA LYS A 215 -4.11 1.73 18.24
C LYS A 215 -3.95 0.91 16.97
N ASP A 216 -4.78 1.19 15.98
CA ASP A 216 -4.82 0.41 14.76
C ASP A 216 -3.56 0.63 13.92
N ILE A 217 -3.04 1.87 13.88
CA ILE A 217 -1.74 2.20 13.26
C ILE A 217 -0.61 1.40 13.90
N ARG A 218 -0.58 1.28 15.23
CA ARG A 218 0.46 0.49 15.92
C ARG A 218 0.39 -0.99 15.56
N GLU A 219 -0.81 -1.55 15.49
CA GLU A 219 -1.03 -2.96 15.14
C GLU A 219 -0.66 -3.22 13.67
N ALA A 220 -1.08 -2.33 12.76
CA ALA A 220 -0.70 -2.40 11.35
C ALA A 220 0.82 -2.24 11.16
N ALA A 221 1.48 -1.33 11.88
CA ALA A 221 2.92 -1.10 11.78
C ALA A 221 3.72 -2.30 12.29
N LEU A 222 3.27 -2.94 13.37
CA LEU A 222 3.88 -4.18 13.85
C LEU A 222 3.76 -5.29 12.82
N ALA A 223 2.57 -5.50 12.24
CA ALA A 223 2.34 -6.50 11.20
C ALA A 223 3.19 -6.22 9.95
N MET A 224 3.25 -4.97 9.49
CA MET A 224 4.04 -4.58 8.33
C MET A 224 5.54 -4.77 8.58
N ALA A 225 6.05 -4.36 9.76
CA ALA A 225 7.43 -4.61 10.16
C ALA A 225 7.75 -6.12 10.20
N TRP A 226 6.83 -6.93 10.74
CA TRP A 226 6.97 -8.38 10.83
C TRP A 226 7.09 -9.03 9.45
N PHE A 227 6.19 -8.69 8.52
CA PHE A 227 6.23 -9.22 7.15
C PHE A 227 7.50 -8.78 6.40
N ALA A 228 7.85 -7.50 6.48
CA ALA A 228 9.08 -6.97 5.85
C ALA A 228 10.33 -7.67 6.38
N TYR A 229 10.42 -7.86 7.70
CA TYR A 229 11.54 -8.55 8.32
C TYR A 229 11.62 -10.02 7.91
N ASN A 230 10.51 -10.75 7.92
CA ASN A 230 10.51 -12.16 7.52
C ASN A 230 10.92 -12.35 6.06
N ALA A 231 10.43 -11.50 5.14
CA ALA A 231 10.89 -11.51 3.75
C ALA A 231 12.39 -11.21 3.66
N ALA A 232 12.87 -10.21 4.40
CA ALA A 232 14.28 -9.83 4.37
C ALA A 232 15.22 -10.87 5.00
N MET A 233 14.69 -11.81 5.80
CA MET A 233 15.43 -12.89 6.44
C MET A 233 15.30 -14.24 5.73
N SER A 234 14.28 -14.41 4.89
CA SER A 234 13.96 -15.66 4.19
C SER A 234 15.15 -16.20 3.38
N ASP A 235 15.33 -17.51 3.35
CA ASP A 235 16.36 -18.14 2.50
C ASP A 235 16.03 -18.08 1.01
N GLN A 236 14.74 -18.01 0.68
CA GLN A 236 14.25 -17.94 -0.69
C GLN A 236 13.51 -16.62 -0.92
N LYS A 237 13.61 -16.11 -2.15
CA LYS A 237 12.78 -15.00 -2.61
C LYS A 237 11.31 -15.38 -2.65
N ILE A 238 10.44 -14.39 -2.54
CA ILE A 238 9.01 -14.54 -2.73
C ILE A 238 8.75 -15.01 -4.16
N ALA A 239 7.90 -16.03 -4.29
CA ALA A 239 7.53 -16.56 -5.59
C ALA A 239 6.97 -15.45 -6.49
N ARG A 240 7.51 -15.33 -7.70
CA ARG A 240 7.02 -14.37 -8.71
C ARG A 240 5.53 -14.60 -9.00
N PRO A 241 4.77 -13.55 -9.37
CA PRO A 241 3.38 -13.72 -9.76
C PRO A 241 3.26 -14.65 -10.98
N PRO A 242 2.13 -15.35 -11.15
CA PRO A 242 1.87 -16.12 -12.36
C PRO A 242 2.00 -15.24 -13.62
N ALA A 243 2.45 -15.83 -14.73
CA ALA A 243 2.43 -15.13 -16.01
C ALA A 243 0.99 -14.74 -16.38
N LYS A 244 0.83 -13.51 -16.88
CA LYS A 244 -0.46 -13.00 -17.40
C LYS A 244 -0.85 -13.73 -18.68
#